data_AF-A0A0T5ZGT5-F1
#
_entry.id   AF-A0A0T5ZGT5-F1
#
_cell.length_a   1.000
_cell.length_b   1.000
_cell.length_c   1.000
_cell.angle_alpha   90.00
_cell.angle_beta   90.00
_cell.angle_gamma   90.00
#
_symmetry.space_group_name_H-M   'P 1'
#
loop_
_entity.id
_entity.type
_entity.pdbx_description
1 polymer ?
#
loop_
_entity_poly.entity_id
_entity_poly.type
_entity_poly.pdbx_seq_one_letter_code
_entity_poly.pdbx_strand_id
1 'polypeptide(L)'
;METSRIKWIDRFIISAIIQGGIITVMSFVIVGFQATHTEINLIQYLSNTFEGTAKWFFIGIIFYLIIVVAIAVTGLFYNHLEINLKRKFSGGLKALAWIHLIGMNVGGAGAMLHMIFAGLAGTGVLSLFTEGKLGKQNLAIMDSFIEPIGAFIGLLGIGVICGGIGFVIAYRRKSESN
;
A
#
# COMPACT_ATOMS: atom_id res chain seq x y z
N MET A 1 20.00 -28.37 10.11
CA MET A 1 19.11 -27.42 9.43
C MET A 1 18.43 -26.58 10.50
N GLU A 2 18.87 -25.34 10.67
CA GLU A 2 18.18 -24.37 11.53
C GLU A 2 16.80 -24.14 10.91
N THR A 3 15.74 -24.47 11.63
CA THR A 3 14.38 -24.09 11.21
C THR A 3 14.32 -22.58 11.32
N SER A 4 14.57 -21.88 10.21
CA SER A 4 14.64 -20.42 10.18
C SER A 4 13.27 -19.86 10.55
N ARG A 5 13.10 -19.55 11.84
CA ARG A 5 11.88 -18.94 12.35
C ARG A 5 11.78 -17.56 11.71
N ILE A 6 10.85 -17.40 10.76
CA ILE A 6 10.58 -16.14 10.06
C ILE A 6 10.43 -15.01 11.09
N LYS A 7 11.37 -14.05 11.04
CA LYS A 7 11.44 -12.90 11.95
C LYS A 7 10.46 -11.81 11.51
N TRP A 8 10.25 -10.80 12.34
CA TRP A 8 9.35 -9.70 11.96
C TRP A 8 9.90 -8.89 10.79
N ILE A 9 11.21 -8.66 10.72
CA ILE A 9 11.85 -8.04 9.55
C ILE A 9 11.45 -8.77 8.26
N ASP A 10 11.58 -10.10 8.21
CA ASP A 10 11.29 -10.89 7.01
C ASP A 10 9.86 -10.67 6.53
N ARG A 11 8.90 -10.67 7.46
CA ARG A 11 7.47 -10.46 7.13
C ARG A 11 7.23 -9.11 6.49
N PHE A 12 7.77 -8.03 7.05
CA PHE A 12 7.61 -6.69 6.50
C PHE A 12 8.34 -6.53 5.17
N ILE A 13 9.56 -7.04 5.03
CA ILE A 13 10.33 -6.97 3.78
C ILE A 13 9.64 -7.77 2.66
N ILE A 14 9.21 -9.00 2.93
CA ILE A 14 8.45 -9.81 1.96
C ILE A 14 7.17 -9.06 1.55
N SER A 15 6.47 -8.46 2.51
CA SER A 15 5.28 -7.67 2.21
C SER A 15 5.59 -6.48 1.31
N ALA A 16 6.64 -5.71 1.60
CA ALA A 16 7.05 -4.60 0.74
C ALA A 16 7.40 -5.05 -0.68
N ILE A 17 8.09 -6.19 -0.83
CA ILE A 17 8.40 -6.79 -2.14
C ILE A 17 7.11 -7.13 -2.88
N ILE A 18 6.15 -7.78 -2.21
CA ILE A 18 4.84 -8.12 -2.81
C ILE A 18 4.10 -6.85 -3.24
N GLN A 19 4.00 -5.85 -2.35
CA GLN A 19 3.30 -4.59 -2.66
C GLN A 19 3.98 -3.85 -3.82
N GLY A 20 5.31 -3.78 -3.84
CA GLY A 20 6.09 -3.22 -4.96
C GLY A 20 5.88 -4.00 -6.27
N GLY A 21 5.76 -5.32 -6.19
CA GLY A 21 5.41 -6.18 -7.32
C GLY A 21 4.03 -5.85 -7.89
N ILE A 22 3.02 -5.67 -7.03
CA ILE A 22 1.65 -5.33 -7.46
C ILE A 22 1.64 -4.03 -8.28
N ILE A 23 2.22 -2.94 -7.76
CA ILE A 23 2.22 -1.66 -8.48
C ILE A 23 3.05 -1.70 -9.76
N THR A 24 4.12 -2.50 -9.79
CA THR A 24 4.92 -2.73 -11.00
C THR A 24 4.10 -3.44 -12.07
N VAL A 25 3.40 -4.52 -11.72
CA VAL A 25 2.52 -5.25 -12.64
C VAL A 25 1.40 -4.33 -13.16
N MET A 26 0.76 -3.56 -12.28
CA MET A 26 -0.25 -2.57 -12.71
C MET A 26 0.32 -1.55 -13.69
N SER A 27 1.53 -1.05 -13.44
CA SER A 27 2.21 -0.11 -14.34
C SER A 27 2.49 -0.74 -15.70
N PHE A 28 2.95 -1.99 -15.75
CA PHE A 28 3.15 -2.71 -17.00
C PHE A 28 1.86 -2.95 -17.77
N VAL A 29 0.73 -3.21 -17.10
CA VAL A 29 -0.57 -3.32 -17.76
C VAL A 29 -0.95 -2.00 -18.45
N ILE A 30 -0.78 -0.87 -17.77
CA ILE A 30 -1.10 0.45 -18.33
C ILE A 30 -0.18 0.80 -19.51
N VAL A 31 1.13 0.58 -19.38
CA VAL A 31 2.11 0.85 -20.44
C VAL A 31 1.91 -0.10 -21.63
N GLY A 32 1.69 -1.39 -21.37
CA GLY A 32 1.40 -2.38 -22.41
C GLY A 32 0.12 -2.07 -23.18
N PHE A 33 -0.90 -1.58 -22.48
CA PHE A 33 -2.13 -1.10 -23.12
C PHE A 33 -1.85 0.11 -24.03
N GLN A 34 -1.13 1.12 -23.55
CA GLN A 34 -0.73 2.28 -24.36
C GLN A 34 0.09 1.88 -25.61
N ALA A 35 0.94 0.87 -25.49
CA ALA A 35 1.76 0.38 -26.60
C ALA A 35 0.94 -0.30 -27.71
N THR A 36 -0.24 -0.83 -27.37
CA THR A 36 -1.13 -1.53 -28.32
C THR A 36 -2.27 -0.65 -28.83
N HIS A 37 -2.66 0.39 -28.08
CA HIS A 37 -3.75 1.31 -28.42
C HIS A 37 -3.20 2.74 -28.59
N THR A 38 -2.47 2.96 -29.68
CA THR A 38 -1.75 4.22 -29.93
C THR A 38 -2.64 5.39 -30.37
N GLU A 39 -3.88 5.11 -30.76
CA GLU A 39 -4.84 6.15 -31.17
C GLU A 39 -5.22 7.09 -30.02
N ILE A 40 -5.04 6.65 -28.77
CA ILE A 40 -5.29 7.44 -27.58
C ILE A 40 -3.99 7.57 -26.79
N ASN A 41 -3.54 8.81 -26.61
CA ASN A 41 -2.42 9.09 -25.73
C ASN A 41 -2.94 9.18 -24.27
N LEU A 42 -2.93 8.05 -23.58
CA LEU A 42 -3.40 7.90 -22.20
C LEU A 42 -2.64 8.80 -21.23
N ILE A 43 -1.33 8.96 -21.42
CA ILE A 43 -0.51 9.82 -20.57
C ILE A 43 -0.97 11.27 -20.70
N GLN A 44 -1.14 11.76 -21.94
CA GLN A 44 -1.64 13.11 -22.19
C GLN A 44 -3.08 13.27 -21.69
N TYR A 45 -3.94 12.28 -21.89
CA TYR A 45 -5.32 12.32 -21.41
C TYR A 45 -5.42 12.42 -19.88
N LEU A 46 -4.71 11.54 -19.16
CA LEU A 46 -4.66 11.57 -17.69
C LEU A 46 -4.04 12.87 -17.16
N SER A 47 -3.04 13.42 -17.86
CA SER A 47 -2.43 14.71 -17.51
C SER A 47 -3.40 15.87 -17.69
N ASN A 48 -4.14 15.92 -18.81
CA ASN A 48 -5.11 16.97 -19.08
C ASN A 48 -6.33 16.92 -18.15
N THR A 49 -6.60 15.75 -17.56
CA THR A 49 -7.74 15.53 -16.66
C THR A 49 -7.32 15.50 -15.19
N PHE A 50 -6.08 15.93 -14.91
CA PHE A 50 -5.49 15.89 -13.57
C PHE A 50 -6.25 16.72 -12.54
N GLU A 51 -6.89 17.82 -12.90
CA GLU A 51 -7.66 18.62 -11.93
C GLU A 51 -8.89 17.88 -11.40
N GLY A 52 -9.42 16.93 -12.18
CA GLY A 52 -10.60 16.14 -11.90
C GLY A 52 -10.29 14.71 -11.42
N THR A 53 -10.82 13.73 -12.16
CA THR A 53 -10.84 12.31 -11.77
C THR A 53 -9.45 11.67 -11.75
N ALA A 54 -8.57 12.06 -12.69
CA ALA A 54 -7.21 11.51 -12.77
C ALA A 54 -6.33 11.86 -11.56
N LYS A 55 -6.66 12.93 -10.82
CA LYS A 55 -5.96 13.31 -9.58
C LYS A 55 -5.86 12.14 -8.60
N TRP A 56 -6.95 11.41 -8.40
CA TRP A 56 -7.03 10.32 -7.43
C TRP A 56 -6.19 9.13 -7.86
N PHE A 57 -6.12 8.89 -9.17
CA PHE A 57 -5.25 7.88 -9.76
C PHE A 57 -3.78 8.17 -9.44
N PHE A 58 -3.29 9.38 -9.77
CA PHE A 58 -1.90 9.74 -9.52
C PHE A 58 -1.56 9.81 -8.02
N ILE A 59 -2.41 10.44 -7.21
CA ILE A 59 -2.21 10.51 -5.76
C ILE A 59 -2.20 9.10 -5.15
N GLY A 60 -3.11 8.23 -5.59
CA GLY A 60 -3.14 6.83 -5.18
C GLY A 60 -1.84 6.11 -5.48
N ILE A 61 -1.27 6.25 -6.69
CA ILE A 61 0.04 5.66 -7.05
C ILE A 61 1.15 6.21 -6.16
N ILE A 62 1.24 7.53 -5.99
CA ILE A 62 2.29 8.18 -5.20
C ILE A 62 2.25 7.68 -3.76
N PHE A 63 1.08 7.69 -3.12
CA PHE A 63 0.95 7.22 -1.76
C PHE A 63 1.11 5.71 -1.62
N TYR A 64 0.72 4.93 -2.63
CA TYR A 64 1.01 3.50 -2.65
C TYR A 64 2.53 3.24 -2.62
N LEU A 65 3.31 3.94 -3.45
CA LEU A 65 4.77 3.84 -3.45
C LEU A 65 5.37 4.25 -2.10
N ILE A 66 4.84 5.32 -1.48
CA ILE A 66 5.24 5.73 -0.13
C ILE A 66 4.94 4.63 0.89
N ILE A 67 3.77 3.99 0.82
CA ILE A 67 3.41 2.88 1.72
C ILE A 67 4.34 1.67 1.53
N VAL A 68 4.70 1.32 0.29
CA VAL A 68 5.68 0.25 0.01
C VAL A 68 7.01 0.53 0.72
N VAL A 69 7.52 1.75 0.58
CA VAL A 69 8.77 2.17 1.24
C VAL A 69 8.59 2.17 2.76
N ALA A 70 7.47 2.70 3.27
CA ALA A 70 7.18 2.74 4.70
C ALA A 70 7.13 1.34 5.32
N ILE A 71 6.56 0.35 4.63
CA ILE A 71 6.54 -1.06 5.06
C ILE A 71 7.97 -1.60 5.14
N ALA A 72 8.81 -1.34 4.12
CA ALA A 72 10.20 -1.80 4.12
C ALA A 72 11.01 -1.19 5.28
N VAL A 73 10.88 0.14 5.48
CA VAL A 73 11.53 0.86 6.59
C VAL A 73 11.01 0.36 7.95
N THR A 74 9.73 0.03 8.06
CA THR A 74 9.15 -0.60 9.26
C THR A 74 9.83 -1.94 9.57
N GLY A 75 10.14 -2.74 8.56
CA GLY A 75 10.95 -3.96 8.72
C GLY A 75 12.32 -3.70 9.35
N LEU A 76 12.96 -2.58 9.02
CA LEU A 76 14.24 -2.18 9.62
C LEU A 76 14.11 -1.81 11.10
N PHE A 77 13.01 -1.19 11.52
CA PHE A 77 12.74 -0.95 12.94
C PHE A 77 12.59 -2.27 13.71
N TYR A 78 11.86 -3.23 13.16
CA TYR A 78 11.78 -4.57 13.76
C TYR A 78 13.14 -5.26 13.82
N ASN A 79 13.96 -5.14 12.77
CA ASN A 79 15.32 -5.67 12.76
C ASN A 79 16.18 -5.09 13.87
N HIS A 80 16.19 -3.76 13.99
CA HIS A 80 16.95 -3.06 15.01
C HIS A 80 16.52 -3.50 16.42
N LEU A 81 15.22 -3.59 16.67
CA LEU A 81 14.69 -4.01 17.97
C LEU A 81 14.98 -5.49 18.26
N GLU A 82 14.63 -6.40 17.35
CA GLU A 82 14.72 -7.86 17.60
C GLU A 82 16.13 -8.40 17.51
N ILE A 83 16.92 -7.94 16.52
CA ILE A 83 18.26 -8.50 16.26
C ILE A 83 19.32 -7.69 17.00
N ASN A 84 19.35 -6.37 16.82
CA ASN A 84 20.44 -5.56 17.37
C ASN A 84 20.26 -5.34 18.88
N LEU A 85 19.05 -5.03 19.33
CA LEU A 85 18.73 -4.79 20.74
C LEU A 85 18.20 -6.03 21.49
N LYS A 86 18.08 -7.17 20.81
CA LYS A 86 17.59 -8.45 21.36
C LYS A 86 16.22 -8.33 22.06
N ARG A 87 15.35 -7.43 21.59
CA ARG A 87 13.98 -7.18 22.09
C ARG A 87 12.99 -8.09 21.39
N LYS A 88 12.85 -9.33 21.85
CA LYS A 88 11.95 -10.30 21.21
C LYS A 88 10.49 -9.83 21.26
N PHE A 89 9.80 -9.83 20.12
CA PHE A 89 8.37 -9.55 20.05
C PHE A 89 7.56 -10.82 20.39
N SER A 90 7.26 -10.99 21.69
CA SER A 90 6.47 -12.09 22.24
C SER A 90 5.20 -11.58 22.96
N GLY A 91 4.23 -12.47 23.16
CA GLY A 91 2.98 -12.15 23.87
C GLY A 91 2.23 -10.96 23.23
N GLY A 92 1.88 -9.97 24.04
CA GLY A 92 1.17 -8.76 23.57
C GLY A 92 1.91 -7.98 22.47
N LEU A 93 3.24 -7.91 22.52
CA LEU A 93 4.03 -7.26 21.45
C LEU A 93 3.86 -7.97 20.10
N LYS A 94 3.76 -9.30 20.12
CA LYS A 94 3.51 -10.09 18.91
C LYS A 94 2.15 -9.75 18.30
N ALA A 95 1.12 -9.55 19.12
CA ALA A 95 -0.21 -9.15 18.66
C ALA A 95 -0.18 -7.75 18.03
N LEU A 96 0.46 -6.78 18.71
CA LEU A 96 0.63 -5.42 18.18
C LEU A 96 1.37 -5.42 16.84
N ALA A 97 2.40 -6.26 16.69
CA ALA A 97 3.16 -6.36 15.45
C ALA A 97 2.35 -6.97 14.30
N TRP A 98 1.46 -7.93 14.60
CA TRP A 98 0.53 -8.46 13.61
C TRP A 98 -0.49 -7.41 13.17
N ILE A 99 -1.09 -6.68 14.11
CA ILE A 99 -2.04 -5.61 13.81
C ILE A 99 -1.35 -4.53 12.97
N HIS A 100 -0.09 -4.19 13.28
CA HIS A 100 0.71 -3.26 12.49
C HIS A 100 0.92 -3.76 11.05
N LEU A 101 1.36 -5.01 10.89
CA LEU A 101 1.60 -5.61 9.58
C LEU A 101 0.31 -5.63 8.73
N ILE A 102 -0.81 -6.05 9.32
CA ILE A 102 -2.10 -6.10 8.65
C ILE A 102 -2.59 -4.69 8.31
N GLY A 103 -2.52 -3.74 9.25
CA GLY A 103 -2.98 -2.37 9.02
C GLY A 103 -2.21 -1.67 7.91
N MET A 104 -0.88 -1.84 7.83
CA MET A 104 -0.11 -1.25 6.74
C MET A 104 -0.41 -1.90 5.38
N ASN A 105 -0.57 -3.21 5.33
CA ASN A 105 -0.74 -3.94 4.06
C ASN A 105 -2.19 -3.95 3.57
N VAL A 106 -3.14 -4.26 4.44
CA VAL A 106 -4.55 -4.30 4.07
C VAL A 106 -5.13 -2.89 4.13
N GLY A 107 -4.94 -2.17 5.23
CA GLY A 107 -5.39 -0.78 5.37
C GLY A 107 -4.72 0.16 4.38
N GLY A 108 -3.40 0.29 4.47
CA GLY A 108 -2.63 1.22 3.65
C GLY A 108 -2.69 0.90 2.16
N ALA A 109 -2.26 -0.30 1.76
CA ALA A 109 -2.29 -0.67 0.34
C ALA A 109 -3.72 -0.75 -0.20
N GLY A 110 -4.68 -1.24 0.59
CA GLY A 110 -6.10 -1.28 0.21
C GLY A 110 -6.66 0.10 -0.09
N ALA A 111 -6.46 1.08 0.81
CA ALA A 111 -6.92 2.46 0.57
C ALA A 111 -6.35 3.03 -0.73
N MET A 112 -5.05 2.84 -0.96
CA MET A 112 -4.39 3.39 -2.14
C MET A 112 -4.82 2.69 -3.42
N LEU A 113 -4.99 1.36 -3.42
CA LEU A 113 -5.54 0.63 -4.57
C LEU A 113 -6.96 1.07 -4.92
N HIS A 114 -7.81 1.32 -3.91
CA HIS A 114 -9.14 1.86 -4.13
C HIS A 114 -9.08 3.27 -4.73
N MET A 115 -8.17 4.14 -4.28
CA MET A 115 -7.96 5.46 -4.90
C MET A 115 -7.50 5.36 -6.35
N ILE A 116 -6.54 4.47 -6.63
CA ILE A 116 -6.03 4.23 -7.99
C ILE A 116 -7.17 3.79 -8.90
N PHE A 117 -7.93 2.79 -8.46
CA PHE A 117 -9.06 2.26 -9.21
C PHE A 117 -10.15 3.31 -9.41
N ALA A 118 -10.59 3.99 -8.36
CA ALA A 118 -11.63 5.00 -8.43
C ALA A 118 -11.26 6.15 -9.37
N GLY A 119 -10.01 6.61 -9.32
CA GLY A 119 -9.50 7.62 -10.25
C GLY A 119 -9.52 7.14 -11.69
N LEU A 120 -8.98 5.94 -11.96
CA LEU A 120 -8.95 5.39 -13.32
C LEU A 120 -10.36 5.13 -13.87
N ALA A 121 -11.25 4.57 -13.06
CA ALA A 121 -12.64 4.33 -13.41
C ALA A 121 -13.40 5.64 -13.68
N GLY A 122 -13.24 6.63 -12.80
CA GLY A 122 -13.88 7.94 -12.92
C GLY A 122 -13.43 8.72 -14.16
N THR A 123 -12.23 8.46 -14.70
CA THR A 123 -11.76 9.05 -15.97
C THR A 123 -12.42 8.46 -17.21
N GLY A 124 -13.12 7.33 -17.11
CA GLY A 124 -13.66 6.59 -18.26
C GLY A 124 -12.63 5.74 -18.99
N VAL A 125 -11.38 5.68 -18.51
CA VAL A 125 -10.29 4.89 -19.13
C VAL A 125 -10.58 3.39 -19.09
N LEU A 126 -11.32 2.89 -18.10
CA LEU A 126 -11.65 1.46 -18.04
C LEU A 126 -12.44 0.97 -19.27
N SER A 127 -13.26 1.83 -19.89
CA SER A 127 -13.98 1.50 -21.13
C SER A 127 -13.03 1.25 -22.31
N LEU A 128 -11.79 1.73 -22.27
CA LEU A 128 -10.80 1.40 -23.30
C LEU A 128 -10.45 -0.09 -23.30
N PHE A 129 -10.45 -0.72 -22.12
CA PHE A 129 -10.12 -2.13 -21.96
C PHE A 129 -11.28 -3.06 -22.33
N THR A 130 -12.52 -2.57 -22.32
CA THR A 130 -13.73 -3.39 -22.54
C THR A 130 -14.45 -3.08 -23.85
N GLU A 131 -14.43 -1.81 -24.28
CA GLU A 131 -15.17 -1.31 -25.45
C GLU A 131 -14.25 -0.74 -26.54
N GLY A 132 -12.94 -0.66 -26.30
CA GLY A 132 -11.97 -0.10 -27.25
C GLY A 132 -12.07 1.41 -27.46
N LYS A 133 -12.88 2.11 -26.66
CA LYS A 133 -13.10 3.56 -26.75
C LYS A 133 -13.15 4.20 -25.37
N LEU A 134 -12.83 5.48 -25.31
CA LEU A 134 -12.84 6.22 -24.06
C LEU A 134 -14.29 6.41 -23.56
N GLY A 135 -14.52 6.05 -22.31
CA GLY A 135 -15.80 6.24 -21.64
C GLY A 135 -16.02 7.71 -21.24
N LYS A 136 -17.24 8.03 -20.83
CA LYS A 136 -17.53 9.34 -20.22
C LYS A 136 -16.95 9.40 -18.81
N GLN A 137 -16.45 10.56 -18.43
CA GLN A 137 -16.05 10.81 -17.05
C GLN A 137 -17.25 10.72 -16.12
N ASN A 138 -17.05 10.14 -14.93
CA ASN A 138 -18.12 9.95 -13.96
C ASN A 138 -17.58 10.11 -12.53
N LEU A 139 -17.86 11.27 -11.93
CA LEU A 139 -17.46 11.59 -10.55
C LEU A 139 -18.19 10.74 -9.51
N ALA A 140 -19.42 10.30 -9.80
CA ALA A 140 -20.19 9.49 -8.85
C ALA A 140 -19.50 8.13 -8.56
N ILE A 141 -18.70 7.62 -9.50
CA ILE A 141 -17.86 6.44 -9.25
C ILE A 141 -16.85 6.76 -8.14
N MET A 142 -16.20 7.92 -8.18
CA MET A 142 -15.24 8.29 -7.14
C MET A 142 -15.92 8.49 -5.79
N ASP A 143 -17.08 9.14 -5.79
CA ASP A 143 -17.84 9.41 -4.57
C ASP A 143 -18.21 8.11 -3.85
N SER A 144 -18.59 7.07 -4.60
CA SER A 144 -18.89 5.74 -4.03
C SER A 144 -17.69 5.04 -3.39
N PHE A 145 -16.47 5.48 -3.65
CA PHE A 145 -15.25 4.93 -3.05
C PHE A 145 -14.76 5.73 -1.84
N ILE A 146 -15.33 6.90 -1.52
CA ILE A 146 -14.95 7.71 -0.37
C ILE A 146 -15.03 6.91 0.93
N GLU A 147 -16.17 6.28 1.19
CA GLU A 147 -16.40 5.52 2.43
C GLU A 147 -15.50 4.27 2.52
N PRO A 148 -15.39 3.42 1.47
CA PRO A 148 -14.41 2.33 1.45
C PRO A 148 -12.97 2.79 1.73
N ILE A 149 -12.51 3.85 1.07
CA ILE A 149 -11.15 4.40 1.29
C ILE A 149 -11.01 4.85 2.74
N GLY A 150 -12.00 5.56 3.29
CA GLY A 150 -12.02 5.97 4.69
C GLY A 150 -11.90 4.80 5.67
N ALA A 151 -12.61 3.70 5.42
CA ALA A 151 -12.53 2.50 6.25
C ALA A 151 -11.13 1.86 6.22
N PHE A 152 -10.51 1.74 5.04
CA PHE A 152 -9.15 1.24 4.90
C PHE A 152 -8.11 2.15 5.55
N ILE A 153 -8.28 3.48 5.46
CA ILE A 153 -7.45 4.45 6.18
C ILE A 153 -7.61 4.29 7.70
N GLY A 154 -8.83 4.05 8.19
CA GLY A 154 -9.06 3.74 9.60
C GLY A 154 -8.30 2.50 10.06
N LEU A 155 -8.32 1.43 9.26
CA LEU A 155 -7.56 0.20 9.51
C LEU A 155 -6.04 0.46 9.50
N LEU A 156 -5.54 1.28 8.56
CA LEU A 156 -4.15 1.73 8.55
C LEU A 156 -3.79 2.45 9.85
N GLY A 157 -4.63 3.41 10.27
CA GLY A 157 -4.42 4.18 11.49
C GLY A 157 -4.29 3.29 12.73
N ILE A 158 -5.19 2.32 12.89
CA ILE A 158 -5.11 1.31 13.97
C ILE A 158 -3.78 0.55 13.90
N GLY A 159 -3.39 0.10 12.70
CA GLY A 159 -2.12 -0.59 12.47
C GLY A 159 -0.91 0.22 12.92
N VAL A 160 -0.80 1.46 12.45
CA VAL A 160 0.33 2.36 12.74
C VAL A 160 0.40 2.68 14.24
N ILE A 161 -0.74 2.93 14.89
CA ILE A 161 -0.79 3.17 16.35
C ILE A 161 -0.30 1.93 17.11
N CYS A 162 -0.81 0.74 16.79
CA CYS A 162 -0.35 -0.50 17.41
C CYS A 162 1.15 -0.74 17.19
N GLY A 163 1.65 -0.44 16.00
CA GLY A 163 3.07 -0.48 15.66
C GLY A 163 3.92 0.44 16.53
N GLY A 164 3.55 1.70 16.61
CA GLY A 164 4.23 2.70 17.43
C GLY A 164 4.24 2.33 18.91
N ILE A 165 3.11 1.90 19.46
CA ILE A 165 3.02 1.40 20.85
C ILE A 165 3.95 0.19 21.04
N GLY A 166 3.92 -0.76 20.11
CA GLY A 166 4.77 -1.95 20.14
C GLY A 166 6.25 -1.60 20.15
N PHE A 167 6.67 -0.66 19.31
CA PHE A 167 8.04 -0.16 19.26
C PHE A 167 8.46 0.54 20.56
N VAL A 168 7.64 1.43 21.10
CA VAL A 168 7.94 2.15 22.35
C VAL A 168 8.09 1.17 23.52
N ILE A 169 7.16 0.22 23.66
CA ILE A 169 7.22 -0.80 24.72
C ILE A 169 8.47 -1.66 24.55
N ALA A 170 8.75 -2.14 23.34
CA ALA A 170 9.93 -2.97 23.06
C ALA A 170 11.23 -2.24 23.36
N TYR A 171 11.33 -0.96 23.00
CA TYR A 171 12.51 -0.12 23.24
C TYR A 171 12.77 0.10 24.74
N ARG A 172 11.70 0.23 25.54
CA ARG A 172 11.77 0.43 26.99
C ARG A 172 12.08 -0.83 27.80
N ARG A 173 11.96 -2.04 27.23
CA ARG A 173 12.30 -3.27 27.95
C ARG A 173 13.81 -3.33 28.20
N LYS A 174 14.23 -3.78 29.40
CA LYS A 174 15.65 -4.10 29.68
C LYS A 174 16.06 -5.37 28.95
N SER A 175 17.37 -5.52 28.70
CA SER A 175 17.92 -6.76 28.11
C SER A 175 17.53 -7.91 29.01
N GLU A 176 16.88 -8.93 28.47
CA GLU A 176 16.89 -10.23 29.11
C GLU A 176 18.38 -10.64 29.07
N SER A 177 19.07 -10.48 30.20
CA SER A 177 20.38 -11.09 30.40
C SER A 177 20.10 -12.59 30.56
N ASN A 178 20.47 -13.38 29.55
CA ASN A 178 20.68 -14.80 29.76
C ASN A 178 21.88 -14.99 30.68
#